data_AF-A0A965KXT8-F1
#
_entry.id   AF-A0A965KXT8-F1
#
_cell.length_a   1.000
_cell.length_b   1.000
_cell.length_c   1.000
_cell.angle_alpha   90.00
_cell.angle_beta   90.00
_cell.angle_gamma   90.00
#
_symmetry.space_group_name_H-M   'P 1'
#
loop_
_entity.id
_entity.type
_entity.pdbx_description
1 polymer ?
#
loop_
_entity_poly.entity_id
_entity_poly.type
_entity_poly.pdbx_seq_one_letter_code
_entity_poly.pdbx_strand_id
1 'polypeptide(L)'
;MNSGASALTRRPPPPIPLTILTGFLGAGKTTCLNRLVLNPALSNTLVLINEFGAVGLDHLFIEKIDGDMILMSSGCICCTIRGDLVTTLEDLLKRLDNGRIKDFNRVILETTGLADPAPILHAIMYHPYLMLRYRLDGVVTVVDAINGAATLDAHEEAVKQAAIADRLVITKTDLAEDAENLNGLVERLKALNPSAQILLSEEGEATIENLLNCGLYNPDTKTPRVRAWLNAEAVVNAHEHAPNGGHHHH
;
A
#
# COMPACT_ATOMS: atom_id res chain seq x y z
N MET A 1 41.79 -6.70 35.84
CA MET A 1 42.15 -5.85 34.68
C MET A 1 42.07 -6.76 33.46
N ASN A 2 41.25 -6.61 32.43
CA ASN A 2 40.29 -5.58 32.04
C ASN A 2 39.21 -6.29 31.20
N SER A 3 37.95 -6.19 31.61
CA SER A 3 36.77 -6.73 30.92
C SER A 3 36.36 -5.77 29.80
N GLY A 4 36.74 -6.07 28.56
CA GLY A 4 36.33 -5.32 27.37
C GLY A 4 35.07 -5.92 26.74
N ALA A 5 33.91 -5.78 27.38
CA ALA A 5 32.63 -6.00 26.70
C ALA A 5 32.42 -4.83 25.72
N SER A 6 32.65 -5.09 24.43
CA SER A 6 32.32 -4.15 23.36
C SER A 6 30.82 -3.87 23.43
N ALA A 7 30.47 -2.66 23.83
CA ALA A 7 29.12 -2.14 23.77
C ALA A 7 28.73 -2.09 22.27
N LEU A 8 28.08 -3.14 21.79
CA LEU A 8 27.41 -3.14 20.50
C LEU A 8 26.48 -1.94 20.48
N THR A 9 26.86 -0.91 19.73
CA THR A 9 26.02 0.24 19.46
C THR A 9 24.75 -0.30 18.81
N ARG A 10 23.68 -0.47 19.60
CA ARG A 10 22.36 -0.85 19.11
C ARG A 10 21.84 0.30 18.24
N ARG A 11 22.27 0.32 16.97
CA ARG A 11 21.58 1.12 15.95
C ARG A 11 20.19 0.53 15.78
N PRO A 12 19.13 1.36 15.72
CA PRO A 12 17.82 0.89 15.35
C PRO A 12 17.93 0.10 14.03
N PRO A 13 17.21 -1.02 13.87
CA PRO A 13 17.18 -1.73 12.61
C PRO A 13 16.75 -0.78 11.49
N PRO A 14 17.26 -0.94 10.26
CA PRO A 14 16.85 -0.12 9.14
C PRO A 14 15.32 -0.21 8.96
N PRO A 15 14.63 0.89 8.61
CA PRO A 15 13.19 0.85 8.39
C PRO A 15 12.82 -0.13 7.28
N ILE A 16 11.74 -0.88 7.49
CA ILE A 16 11.27 -1.92 6.58
C ILE A 16 10.54 -1.24 5.39
N PRO A 17 10.94 -1.48 4.13
CA PRO A 17 10.21 -0.97 2.97
C PRO A 17 8.77 -1.50 2.96
N LEU A 18 7.81 -0.60 2.86
CA LEU A 18 6.38 -0.86 2.74
C LEU A 18 5.88 -0.34 1.40
N THR A 19 5.38 -1.22 0.55
CA THR A 19 4.78 -0.88 -0.74
C THR A 19 3.28 -1.04 -0.66
N ILE A 20 2.51 -0.06 -1.16
CA ILE A 20 1.05 -0.18 -1.27
C ILE A 20 0.71 -0.64 -2.69
N LEU A 21 -0.03 -1.74 -2.81
CA LEU A 21 -0.59 -2.22 -4.07
C LEU A 21 -2.09 -1.92 -4.08
N THR A 22 -2.52 -1.05 -4.99
CA THR A 22 -3.91 -0.62 -5.13
C THR A 22 -4.35 -0.67 -6.58
N GLY A 23 -5.58 -0.23 -6.87
CA GLY A 23 -6.19 -0.28 -8.19
C GLY A 23 -7.62 -0.79 -8.11
N PHE A 24 -8.45 -0.38 -9.07
CA PHE A 24 -9.90 -0.61 -8.99
C PHE A 24 -10.28 -2.10 -9.00
N LEU A 25 -11.55 -2.41 -8.70
CA LEU A 25 -12.08 -3.77 -8.74
C LEU A 25 -11.83 -4.41 -10.11
N GLY A 26 -11.39 -5.67 -10.11
CA GLY A 26 -11.13 -6.40 -11.36
C GLY A 26 -9.86 -5.98 -12.11
N ALA A 27 -9.09 -5.00 -11.65
CA ALA A 27 -7.86 -4.54 -12.34
C ALA A 27 -6.73 -5.58 -12.39
N GLY A 28 -6.84 -6.70 -11.68
CA GLY A 28 -5.82 -7.75 -11.68
C GLY A 28 -4.75 -7.59 -10.58
N LYS A 29 -5.06 -6.88 -9.49
CA LYS A 29 -4.17 -6.74 -8.31
C LYS A 29 -3.65 -8.08 -7.79
N THR A 30 -4.55 -9.01 -7.49
CA THR A 30 -4.19 -10.35 -7.00
C THR A 30 -3.32 -11.12 -7.98
N THR A 31 -3.58 -11.01 -9.29
CA THR A 31 -2.74 -11.62 -10.32
C THR A 31 -1.34 -10.99 -10.35
N CYS A 32 -1.25 -9.66 -10.28
CA CYS A 32 0.02 -8.93 -10.20
C CYS A 32 0.80 -9.35 -8.94
N LEU A 33 0.15 -9.37 -7.78
CA LEU A 33 0.73 -9.79 -6.51
C LEU A 33 1.25 -11.24 -6.56
N ASN A 34 0.45 -12.17 -7.10
CA ASN A 34 0.84 -13.57 -7.25
C ASN A 34 2.08 -13.73 -8.14
N ARG A 35 2.18 -12.96 -9.23
CA ARG A 35 3.38 -12.95 -10.09
C ARG A 35 4.61 -12.45 -9.31
N LEU A 36 4.46 -11.43 -8.45
CA LEU A 36 5.54 -10.89 -7.63
C LEU A 36 6.06 -11.89 -6.60
N VAL A 37 5.15 -12.47 -5.78
CA VAL A 37 5.54 -13.32 -4.64
C VAL A 37 6.15 -14.66 -5.04
N LEU A 38 5.95 -15.10 -6.29
CA LEU A 38 6.60 -16.30 -6.83
C LEU A 38 8.08 -16.10 -7.12
N ASN A 39 8.57 -14.86 -7.14
CA ASN A 39 9.97 -14.57 -7.39
C ASN A 39 10.81 -14.82 -6.12
N PRO A 40 11.91 -15.59 -6.19
CA PRO A 40 12.80 -15.84 -5.05
C PRO A 40 13.34 -14.58 -4.37
N ALA A 41 13.45 -13.46 -5.10
CA ALA A 41 13.87 -12.17 -4.54
C ALA A 41 12.91 -11.63 -3.47
N LEU A 42 11.65 -12.09 -3.45
CA LEU A 42 10.64 -11.71 -2.45
C LEU A 42 10.44 -12.76 -1.35
N SER A 43 11.32 -13.75 -1.22
CA SER A 43 11.22 -14.85 -0.25
C SER A 43 11.09 -14.44 1.23
N ASN A 44 11.48 -13.22 1.59
CA ASN A 44 11.32 -12.64 2.94
C ASN A 44 10.39 -11.41 2.94
N THR A 45 9.36 -11.41 2.08
CA THR A 45 8.33 -10.36 2.01
C THR A 45 7.08 -10.79 2.76
N LEU A 46 6.58 -9.93 3.65
CA LEU A 46 5.26 -10.08 4.25
C LEU A 46 4.23 -9.42 3.34
N VAL A 47 3.14 -10.13 3.03
CA VAL A 47 2.02 -9.62 2.24
C VAL A 47 0.81 -9.48 3.14
N LEU A 48 0.22 -8.28 3.15
CA LEU A 48 -0.99 -7.94 3.88
C LEU A 48 -2.08 -7.63 2.87
N ILE A 49 -3.15 -8.43 2.85
CA ILE A 49 -4.31 -8.20 2.00
C ILE A 49 -5.40 -7.60 2.87
N ASN A 50 -5.87 -6.41 2.50
CA ASN A 50 -6.88 -5.69 3.26
C ASN A 50 -8.21 -5.66 2.49
N GLU A 51 -9.16 -6.52 2.89
CA GLU A 51 -10.53 -6.56 2.35
C GLU A 51 -11.52 -5.77 3.24
N PHE A 52 -11.61 -4.46 3.04
CA PHE A 52 -12.65 -3.61 3.62
C PHE A 52 -14.03 -3.89 3.01
N GLY A 53 -15.01 -4.37 3.81
CA GLY A 53 -16.44 -4.26 3.48
C GLY A 53 -17.31 -5.52 3.55
N ALA A 54 -16.78 -6.69 3.90
CA ALA A 54 -17.59 -7.85 4.25
C ALA A 54 -17.14 -8.40 5.60
N VAL A 55 -18.10 -8.91 6.36
CA VAL A 55 -17.90 -9.55 7.65
C VAL A 55 -16.75 -10.56 7.57
N GLY A 56 -15.75 -10.41 8.45
CA GLY A 56 -14.64 -11.36 8.56
C GLY A 56 -13.30 -10.70 8.32
N LEU A 57 -12.41 -10.77 9.32
CA LEU A 57 -10.97 -10.73 9.08
C LEU A 57 -10.60 -11.98 8.29
N ASP A 58 -10.90 -11.96 7.01
CA ASP A 58 -10.80 -13.15 6.17
C ASP A 58 -9.58 -12.99 5.26
N HIS A 59 -8.45 -13.41 5.85
CA HIS A 59 -7.46 -14.28 5.21
C HIS A 59 -6.68 -13.75 4.00
N LEU A 60 -5.35 -13.61 4.16
CA LEU A 60 -4.35 -14.51 3.56
C LEU A 60 -2.93 -14.01 3.83
N PHE A 61 -2.26 -14.64 4.79
CA PHE A 61 -0.81 -14.75 4.80
C PHE A 61 -0.41 -15.54 3.54
N ILE A 62 0.37 -14.94 2.65
CA ILE A 62 1.17 -15.73 1.70
C ILE A 62 2.56 -15.86 2.32
N GLU A 63 2.69 -16.74 3.30
CA GLU A 63 3.99 -17.35 3.58
C GLU A 63 4.18 -18.47 2.56
N LYS A 64 5.14 -18.30 1.64
CA LYS A 64 5.80 -19.45 1.04
C LYS A 64 7.23 -19.49 1.56
N ILE A 65 7.35 -19.95 2.81
CA ILE A 65 8.59 -20.44 3.38
C ILE A 65 8.28 -21.88 3.70
N ASP A 66 8.76 -22.79 2.85
CA ASP A 66 8.68 -24.25 3.02
C ASP A 66 7.59 -24.74 3.99
N GLY A 67 6.34 -24.76 3.52
CA GLY A 67 5.39 -25.78 3.96
C GLY A 67 4.46 -25.50 5.13
N ASP A 68 4.43 -24.33 5.78
CA ASP A 68 3.44 -24.09 6.85
C ASP A 68 2.73 -22.73 6.72
N MET A 69 1.40 -22.77 6.55
CA MET A 69 0.52 -21.61 6.62
C MET A 69 0.00 -21.48 8.06
N ILE A 70 0.38 -20.42 8.78
CA ILE A 70 -0.28 -20.07 10.04
C ILE A 70 -1.38 -19.03 9.75
N LEU A 71 -2.62 -19.49 9.80
CA LEU A 71 -3.83 -18.66 9.75
C LEU A 71 -4.13 -18.15 11.17
N MET A 72 -4.18 -16.83 11.37
CA MET A 72 -4.69 -16.25 12.62
C MET A 72 -5.91 -15.40 12.33
N SER A 73 -7.07 -15.86 12.78
CA SER A 73 -8.34 -15.13 12.79
C SER A 73 -8.51 -14.38 14.10
N SER A 74 -8.99 -13.12 14.08
CA SER A 74 -9.60 -12.51 15.28
C SER A 74 -10.33 -11.19 15.05
N GLY A 75 -11.66 -11.24 14.85
CA GLY A 75 -12.57 -10.19 15.32
C GLY A 75 -13.08 -9.13 14.33
N CYS A 76 -14.39 -9.13 14.06
CA CYS A 76 -15.08 -7.98 13.48
C CYS A 76 -15.06 -6.78 14.45
N ILE A 77 -14.87 -5.57 13.94
CA ILE A 77 -15.42 -4.30 14.47
C ILE A 77 -15.54 -3.34 13.28
N CYS A 78 -16.76 -2.90 12.99
CA CYS A 78 -16.96 -1.74 12.13
C CYS A 78 -16.67 -0.48 12.97
N CYS A 79 -16.03 0.52 12.34
CA CYS A 79 -15.67 1.86 12.86
C CYS A 79 -14.25 2.04 13.45
N THR A 80 -13.20 1.97 12.61
CA THR A 80 -12.28 3.08 12.28
C THR A 80 -11.18 2.59 11.32
N ILE A 81 -11.42 2.76 10.01
CA ILE A 81 -10.57 2.29 8.89
C ILE A 81 -9.07 2.59 9.07
N ARG A 82 -8.74 3.73 9.67
CA ARG A 82 -7.37 4.18 9.96
C ARG A 82 -6.75 3.53 11.21
N GLY A 83 -7.55 3.35 12.27
CA GLY A 83 -7.10 2.82 13.55
C GLY A 83 -6.70 1.35 13.44
N ASP A 84 -7.47 0.58 12.66
CA ASP A 84 -7.22 -0.86 12.47
C ASP A 84 -5.89 -1.10 11.73
N LEU A 85 -5.62 -0.37 10.63
CA LEU A 85 -4.37 -0.52 9.88
C LEU A 85 -3.13 -0.18 10.72
N VAL A 86 -3.17 0.95 11.45
CA VAL A 86 -2.05 1.36 12.31
C VAL A 86 -1.81 0.29 13.38
N THR A 87 -2.87 -0.16 14.04
CA THR A 87 -2.79 -1.20 15.08
C THR A 87 -2.21 -2.50 14.52
N THR A 88 -2.63 -2.94 13.34
CA THR A 88 -2.08 -4.13 12.67
C THR A 88 -0.59 -3.98 12.39
N LEU A 89 -0.16 -2.86 11.79
CA LEU A 89 1.25 -2.61 11.50
C LEU A 89 2.09 -2.51 12.77
N GLU A 90 1.57 -1.92 13.85
CA GLU A 90 2.23 -1.92 15.15
C GLU A 90 2.37 -3.31 15.75
N ASP A 91 1.31 -4.12 15.71
CA ASP A 91 1.33 -5.47 16.25
C ASP A 91 2.32 -6.36 15.50
N LEU A 92 2.41 -6.21 14.17
CA LEU A 92 3.42 -6.87 13.36
C LEU A 92 4.84 -6.53 13.81
N LEU A 93 5.13 -5.25 14.03
CA LEU A 93 6.44 -4.81 14.55
C LEU A 93 6.70 -5.37 15.95
N LYS A 94 5.70 -5.35 16.85
CA LYS A 94 5.81 -5.92 18.20
C LYS A 94 6.07 -7.43 18.15
N ARG A 95 5.43 -8.17 17.25
CA ARG A 95 5.67 -9.61 17.08
C ARG A 95 7.05 -9.89 16.50
N LEU A 96 7.47 -9.11 15.51
CA LEU A 96 8.80 -9.19 14.90
C LEU A 96 9.90 -8.94 15.95
N ASP A 97 9.81 -7.84 16.70
CA ASP A 97 10.79 -7.45 17.72
C ASP A 97 10.93 -8.49 18.85
N ASN A 98 9.85 -9.20 19.15
CA ASN A 98 9.81 -10.23 20.18
C ASN A 98 10.09 -11.64 19.64
N GLY A 99 10.43 -11.79 18.35
CA GLY A 99 10.72 -13.07 17.71
C GLY A 99 9.53 -14.04 17.69
N ARG A 100 8.29 -13.52 17.67
CA ARG A 100 7.06 -14.32 17.63
C ARG A 100 6.60 -14.70 16.23
N ILE A 101 7.16 -14.05 15.21
CA ILE A 101 6.94 -14.33 13.80
C ILE A 101 8.30 -14.40 13.12
N LYS A 102 8.35 -15.02 11.95
CA LYS A 102 9.57 -15.06 11.15
C LYS A 102 9.97 -13.66 10.71
N ASP A 103 11.27 -13.42 10.62
CA ASP A 103 11.82 -12.19 10.07
C ASP A 103 11.38 -11.95 8.62
N PHE A 104 10.98 -10.72 8.33
CA PHE A 104 10.72 -10.21 6.99
C PHE A 104 11.47 -8.89 6.78
N ASN A 105 11.84 -8.61 5.53
CA ASN A 105 12.58 -7.41 5.16
C ASN A 105 11.80 -6.47 4.24
N ARG A 106 10.54 -6.79 3.94
CA ARG A 106 9.62 -5.99 3.14
C ARG A 106 8.18 -6.27 3.52
N VAL A 107 7.31 -5.27 3.38
CA VAL A 107 5.85 -5.40 3.46
C VAL A 107 5.23 -4.96 2.14
N ILE A 108 4.29 -5.74 1.62
CA ILE A 108 3.36 -5.32 0.56
C ILE A 108 1.96 -5.27 1.16
N LEU A 109 1.32 -4.10 1.09
CA LEU A 109 -0.05 -3.88 1.53
C LEU A 109 -0.97 -3.80 0.31
N GLU A 110 -1.75 -4.85 0.04
CA GLU A 110 -2.83 -4.80 -0.94
C GLU A 110 -4.08 -4.15 -0.32
N THR A 111 -4.64 -3.14 -0.99
CA THR A 111 -5.90 -2.51 -0.60
C THR A 111 -7.06 -3.05 -1.41
N THR A 112 -8.29 -2.94 -0.90
CA THR A 112 -9.49 -3.20 -1.73
C THR A 112 -9.52 -2.33 -2.97
N GLY A 113 -10.26 -2.80 -3.98
CA GLY A 113 -10.46 -2.03 -5.20
C GLY A 113 -11.22 -0.73 -5.03
N LEU A 114 -12.00 -0.60 -3.94
CA LEU A 114 -12.80 0.58 -3.63
C LEU A 114 -12.15 1.47 -2.55
N ALA A 115 -10.97 1.11 -2.04
CA ALA A 115 -10.32 1.90 -1.01
C ALA A 115 -9.89 3.26 -1.57
N ASP A 116 -10.26 4.33 -0.86
CA ASP A 116 -9.57 5.61 -0.98
C ASP A 116 -8.16 5.44 -0.38
N PRO A 117 -7.10 5.65 -1.17
CA PRO A 117 -5.75 5.43 -0.67
C PRO A 117 -5.21 6.60 0.16
N ALA A 118 -5.83 7.78 0.15
CA ALA A 118 -5.33 8.95 0.89
C ALA A 118 -5.31 8.75 2.41
N PRO A 119 -6.37 8.20 3.06
CA PRO A 119 -6.33 7.91 4.50
C PRO A 119 -5.26 6.91 4.90
N ILE A 120 -5.01 5.90 4.07
CA ILE A 120 -3.99 4.85 4.27
C ILE A 120 -2.60 5.47 4.19
N LEU A 121 -2.34 6.25 3.13
CA LEU A 121 -1.09 6.98 2.97
C LEU A 121 -0.81 7.91 4.14
N HIS A 122 -1.81 8.71 4.52
CA HIS A 122 -1.66 9.63 5.64
C HIS A 122 -1.32 8.89 6.94
N ALA A 123 -1.99 7.77 7.22
CA ALA A 123 -1.71 6.98 8.42
C ALA A 123 -0.24 6.51 8.47
N ILE A 124 0.28 6.00 7.36
CA ILE A 124 1.66 5.49 7.29
C ILE A 124 2.67 6.65 7.34
N MET A 125 2.39 7.75 6.65
CA MET A 125 3.33 8.87 6.49
C MET A 125 3.42 9.79 7.71
N TYR A 126 2.39 9.87 8.54
CA TYR A 126 2.35 10.82 9.65
C TYR A 126 2.27 10.15 11.03
N HIS A 127 2.13 8.83 11.12
CA HIS A 127 2.15 8.15 12.42
C HIS A 127 3.61 8.02 12.93
N PRO A 128 3.96 8.63 14.08
CA PRO A 128 5.36 8.73 14.52
C PRO A 128 6.08 7.40 14.63
N TYR A 129 5.40 6.37 15.16
CA TYR A 129 6.00 5.04 15.33
C TYR A 129 6.18 4.31 13.99
N LEU A 130 5.25 4.48 13.05
CA LEU A 130 5.35 3.82 11.74
C LEU A 130 6.46 4.45 10.91
N MET A 131 6.60 5.78 10.93
CA MET A 131 7.69 6.48 10.21
C MET A 131 9.09 6.06 10.67
N LEU A 132 9.25 5.64 11.93
CA LEU A 132 10.52 5.18 12.47
C LEU A 132 10.87 3.74 12.04
N ARG A 133 9.86 2.93 11.75
CA ARG A 133 9.99 1.47 11.58
C ARG A 133 9.71 0.98 10.17
N TYR A 134 8.91 1.73 9.43
CA TYR A 134 8.61 1.51 8.03
C TYR A 134 9.12 2.66 7.18
N ARG A 135 9.52 2.32 5.96
CA ARG A 135 9.79 3.27 4.89
C ARG A 135 8.74 3.08 3.82
N LEU A 136 7.85 4.05 3.62
CA LEU A 136 6.91 3.97 2.49
C LEU A 136 7.70 4.03 1.18
N ASP A 137 7.81 2.87 0.55
CA ASP A 137 8.64 2.63 -0.64
C ASP A 137 7.98 3.21 -1.89
N GLY A 138 6.65 3.10 -1.96
CA GLY A 138 5.85 3.71 -3.01
C GLY A 138 4.44 3.13 -3.10
N VAL A 139 3.65 3.71 -4.00
CA VAL A 139 2.31 3.25 -4.36
C VAL A 139 2.30 2.71 -5.77
N VAL A 140 1.93 1.45 -5.91
CA VAL A 140 1.71 0.77 -7.18
C VAL A 140 0.21 0.68 -7.42
N THR A 141 -0.26 1.27 -8.51
CA THR A 141 -1.67 1.19 -8.91
C THR A 141 -1.80 0.33 -10.16
N VAL A 142 -2.64 -0.70 -10.06
CA VAL A 142 -2.96 -1.59 -11.18
C VAL A 142 -4.17 -1.05 -11.92
N VAL A 143 -4.09 -0.97 -13.25
CA VAL A 143 -5.11 -0.44 -14.15
C VAL A 143 -5.41 -1.47 -15.22
N ASP A 144 -6.70 -1.75 -15.44
CA ASP A 144 -7.17 -2.65 -16.49
C ASP A 144 -7.07 -1.98 -17.87
N ALA A 145 -6.37 -2.58 -18.85
CA ALA A 145 -6.27 -2.04 -20.21
C ALA A 145 -7.64 -1.92 -20.92
N ILE A 146 -8.58 -2.82 -20.61
CA ILE A 146 -9.89 -2.90 -21.28
C ILE A 146 -10.88 -1.94 -20.65
N ASN A 147 -10.96 -1.97 -19.32
CA ASN A 147 -11.99 -1.23 -18.58
C ASN A 147 -11.49 0.08 -17.97
N GLY A 148 -10.18 0.36 -18.02
CA GLY A 148 -9.54 1.44 -17.27
C GLY A 148 -10.08 2.83 -17.63
N ALA A 149 -10.31 3.10 -18.92
CA ALA A 149 -10.84 4.40 -19.35
C ALA A 149 -12.24 4.66 -18.76
N ALA A 150 -13.17 3.72 -18.96
CA ALA A 150 -14.53 3.80 -18.42
C ALA A 150 -14.54 3.84 -16.88
N THR A 151 -13.63 3.10 -16.24
CA THR A 151 -13.48 3.10 -14.78
C THR A 151 -13.05 4.47 -14.26
N LEU A 152 -12.11 5.13 -14.93
CA LEU A 152 -11.68 6.50 -14.59
C LEU A 152 -12.75 7.57 -14.85
N ASP A 153 -13.72 7.29 -15.73
CA ASP A 153 -14.88 8.18 -15.97
C ASP A 153 -15.94 8.02 -14.88
N ALA A 154 -16.19 6.79 -14.46
CA ALA A 154 -17.29 6.46 -13.56
C ALA A 154 -16.95 6.61 -12.07
N HIS A 155 -15.68 6.46 -11.68
CA HIS A 155 -15.29 6.31 -10.28
C HIS A 155 -14.16 7.25 -9.87
N GLU A 156 -14.43 8.13 -8.90
CA GLU A 156 -13.42 9.05 -8.37
C GLU A 156 -12.30 8.29 -7.65
N GLU A 157 -12.61 7.15 -7.01
CA GLU A 157 -11.64 6.30 -6.33
C GLU A 157 -10.54 5.83 -7.29
N ALA A 158 -10.90 5.43 -8.51
CA ALA A 158 -9.93 5.02 -9.53
C ALA A 158 -9.03 6.18 -9.96
N VAL A 159 -9.60 7.38 -10.07
CA VAL A 159 -8.84 8.61 -10.36
C VAL A 159 -7.85 8.92 -9.23
N LYS A 160 -8.29 8.81 -7.96
CA LYS A 160 -7.42 9.01 -6.80
C LYS A 160 -6.28 8.00 -6.79
N GLN A 161 -6.58 6.71 -6.94
CA GLN A 161 -5.60 5.62 -6.99
C GLN A 161 -4.53 5.89 -8.06
N ALA A 162 -4.94 6.19 -9.30
CA ALA A 162 -3.98 6.47 -10.37
C ALA A 162 -3.17 7.76 -10.13
N ALA A 163 -3.79 8.80 -9.56
CA ALA A 163 -3.15 10.09 -9.32
C ALA A 163 -2.07 10.05 -8.22
N ILE A 164 -2.23 9.21 -7.20
CA ILE A 164 -1.24 9.09 -6.11
C ILE A 164 -0.07 8.17 -6.45
N ALA A 165 -0.21 7.34 -7.49
CA ALA A 165 0.74 6.28 -7.81
C ALA A 165 2.16 6.79 -8.07
N ASP A 166 3.17 5.99 -7.74
CA ASP A 166 4.53 6.10 -8.27
C ASP A 166 4.72 5.20 -9.49
N ARG A 167 3.98 4.10 -9.53
CA ARG A 167 3.94 3.13 -10.63
C ARG A 167 2.51 2.86 -11.04
N LEU A 168 2.25 2.95 -12.33
CA LEU A 168 0.99 2.57 -12.94
C LEU A 168 1.21 1.30 -13.75
N VAL A 169 0.61 0.20 -13.33
CA VAL A 169 0.75 -1.11 -13.99
C VAL A 169 -0.48 -1.35 -14.82
N ILE A 170 -0.34 -1.33 -16.14
CA ILE A 170 -1.42 -1.66 -17.05
C ILE A 170 -1.42 -3.18 -17.27
N THR A 171 -2.52 -3.83 -16.89
CA THR A 171 -2.72 -5.28 -17.04
C THR A 171 -3.68 -5.59 -18.17
N LYS A 172 -3.73 -6.86 -18.58
CA LYS A 172 -4.66 -7.34 -19.62
C LYS A 172 -4.44 -6.69 -20.99
N THR A 173 -3.24 -6.20 -21.27
CA THR A 173 -2.89 -5.61 -22.57
C THR A 173 -2.94 -6.65 -23.69
N ASP A 174 -2.82 -7.94 -23.36
CA ASP A 174 -3.02 -9.08 -24.25
C ASP A 174 -4.48 -9.22 -24.74
N LEU A 175 -5.44 -8.70 -23.98
CA LEU A 175 -6.86 -8.71 -24.33
C LEU A 175 -7.29 -7.45 -25.09
N ALA A 176 -6.39 -6.47 -25.25
CA ALA A 176 -6.71 -5.22 -25.92
C ALA A 176 -6.68 -5.44 -27.44
N GLU A 177 -7.85 -5.58 -28.04
CA GLU A 177 -7.99 -5.75 -29.50
C GLU A 177 -7.65 -4.46 -30.27
N ASP A 178 -7.70 -3.31 -29.60
CA ASP A 178 -7.51 -1.98 -30.19
C ASP A 178 -6.36 -1.21 -29.53
N ALA A 179 -5.29 -0.98 -30.30
CA ALA A 179 -4.13 -0.21 -29.87
C ALA A 179 -4.45 1.28 -29.64
N GLU A 180 -5.47 1.85 -30.31
CA GLU A 180 -5.88 3.24 -30.08
C GLU A 180 -6.45 3.42 -28.67
N ASN A 181 -7.23 2.43 -28.19
CA ASN A 181 -7.82 2.47 -26.86
C ASN A 181 -6.74 2.40 -25.76
N LEU A 182 -5.75 1.51 -25.92
CA LEU A 182 -4.61 1.44 -25.00
C LEU A 182 -3.79 2.74 -25.00
N ASN A 183 -3.51 3.31 -26.17
CA ASN A 183 -2.80 4.59 -26.27
C ASN A 183 -3.59 5.74 -25.62
N GLY A 184 -4.90 5.79 -25.82
CA GLY A 184 -5.78 6.76 -25.16
C GLY A 184 -5.76 6.65 -23.64
N LEU A 185 -5.77 5.43 -23.11
CA LEU A 185 -5.64 5.18 -21.67
C LEU A 185 -4.27 5.66 -21.16
N VAL A 186 -3.17 5.34 -21.85
CA VAL A 186 -1.82 5.76 -21.48
C VAL A 186 -1.70 7.29 -21.43
N GLU A 187 -2.19 8.00 -22.44
CA GLU A 187 -2.14 9.46 -22.47
C GLU A 187 -3.00 10.09 -21.36
N ARG A 188 -4.17 9.51 -21.07
CA ARG A 188 -5.00 9.94 -19.95
C ARG A 188 -4.29 9.74 -18.60
N LEU A 189 -3.62 8.61 -18.41
CA LEU A 189 -2.87 8.31 -17.21
C LEU A 189 -1.67 9.25 -17.03
N LYS A 190 -0.94 9.57 -18.10
CA LYS A 190 0.13 10.58 -18.07
C LYS A 190 -0.39 11.97 -17.74
N ALA A 191 -1.54 12.37 -18.30
CA ALA A 191 -2.16 13.65 -17.99
C ALA A 191 -2.60 13.73 -16.52
N LEU A 192 -3.12 12.63 -15.98
CA LEU A 192 -3.53 12.53 -14.58
C LEU A 192 -2.34 12.52 -13.62
N ASN A 193 -1.29 11.77 -13.94
CA ASN A 193 -0.11 11.61 -13.11
C ASN A 193 1.18 11.59 -13.96
N PRO A 194 1.72 12.78 -14.29
CA PRO A 194 2.95 12.89 -15.09
C PRO A 194 4.19 12.33 -14.39
N SER A 195 4.15 12.14 -13.06
CA SER A 195 5.27 11.68 -12.25
C SER A 195 5.38 10.15 -12.17
N ALA A 196 4.29 9.43 -12.49
CA ALA A 196 4.27 7.98 -12.39
C ALA A 196 4.91 7.33 -13.62
N GLN A 197 5.73 6.31 -13.37
CA GLN A 197 6.18 5.43 -14.43
C GLN A 197 5.04 4.46 -14.79
N ILE A 198 4.71 4.38 -16.07
CA ILE A 198 3.74 3.43 -16.61
C ILE A 198 4.49 2.16 -17.01
N LEU A 199 3.96 0.99 -16.65
CA LEU A 199 4.52 -0.33 -16.89
C LEU A 199 3.45 -1.23 -17.54
N LEU A 200 3.75 -1.80 -18.69
CA LEU A 200 2.91 -2.76 -19.39
C LEU A 200 3.19 -4.17 -18.90
N SER A 201 2.25 -4.75 -18.15
CA SER A 201 2.43 -6.03 -17.46
C SER A 201 2.72 -7.19 -18.41
N GLU A 202 1.97 -7.32 -19.51
CA GLU A 202 2.16 -8.46 -20.43
C GLU A 202 3.35 -8.30 -21.38
N GLU A 203 3.96 -7.10 -21.44
CA GLU A 203 5.25 -6.88 -22.11
C GLU A 203 6.43 -7.20 -21.18
N GLY A 204 6.16 -7.64 -19.95
CA GLY A 204 7.18 -8.00 -18.96
C GLY A 204 7.81 -6.80 -18.26
N GLU A 205 7.26 -5.59 -18.41
CA GLU A 205 7.81 -4.38 -17.79
C GLU A 205 7.55 -4.31 -16.28
N ALA A 206 6.52 -5.00 -15.80
CA ALA A 206 6.13 -5.09 -14.40
C ALA A 206 7.04 -6.04 -13.59
N THR A 207 8.37 -5.87 -13.70
CA THR A 207 9.36 -6.60 -12.92
C THR A 207 9.42 -6.08 -11.48
N ILE A 208 10.03 -6.84 -10.58
CA ILE A 208 10.24 -6.42 -9.18
C ILE A 208 11.03 -5.14 -9.09
N GLU A 209 12.07 -5.00 -9.91
CA GLU A 209 12.95 -3.83 -9.92
C GLU A 209 12.21 -2.57 -10.37
N ASN A 210 11.23 -2.72 -11.26
CA ASN A 210 10.44 -1.62 -11.76
C ASN A 210 9.25 -1.28 -10.83
N LEU A 211 8.65 -2.29 -10.20
CA LEU A 211 7.50 -2.14 -9.32
C LEU A 211 7.86 -1.69 -7.90
N LEU A 212 8.96 -2.24 -7.38
CA LEU A 212 9.42 -2.01 -6.02
C LEU A 212 10.68 -1.14 -6.05
N ASN A 213 11.05 -0.59 -4.90
CA ASN A 213 12.17 0.35 -4.75
C ASN A 213 11.94 1.68 -5.48
N CYS A 214 10.71 2.20 -5.43
CA CYS A 214 10.39 3.52 -5.98
C CYS A 214 11.13 4.65 -5.24
N GLY A 215 11.64 4.39 -4.03
CA GLY A 215 12.43 5.30 -3.22
C GLY A 215 11.74 5.60 -1.90
N LEU A 216 11.84 6.85 -1.43
CA LEU A 216 10.94 7.38 -0.42
C LEU A 216 9.74 8.00 -1.14
N TYR A 217 8.53 7.57 -0.79
CA TYR A 217 7.33 8.25 -1.28
C TYR A 217 7.39 9.74 -0.94
N ASN A 218 7.34 10.58 -1.96
CA ASN A 218 7.41 12.03 -1.80
C ASN A 218 6.08 12.67 -2.25
N PRO A 219 5.25 13.17 -1.32
CA PRO A 219 4.00 13.84 -1.68
C PRO A 219 4.23 15.15 -2.47
N ASP A 220 5.40 15.76 -2.35
CA ASP A 220 5.72 17.04 -3.01
C ASP A 220 5.96 16.90 -4.52
N THR A 221 6.25 15.69 -5.00
CA THR A 221 6.36 15.42 -6.45
C THR A 221 5.00 15.22 -7.11
N LYS A 222 3.92 15.14 -6.31
CA LYS A 222 2.56 14.90 -6.80
C LYS A 222 1.84 16.20 -7.17
N THR A 223 0.78 16.06 -7.95
CA THR A 223 -0.03 17.20 -8.40
C THR A 223 -0.62 17.97 -7.21
N PRO A 224 -0.94 19.27 -7.35
CA PRO A 224 -1.57 20.04 -6.28
C PRO A 224 -2.86 19.42 -5.74
N ARG A 225 -3.62 18.73 -6.60
CA ARG A 225 -4.85 18.01 -6.21
C ARG A 225 -4.55 16.86 -5.24
N VAL A 226 -3.51 16.07 -5.51
CA VAL A 226 -3.08 14.98 -4.61
C VAL A 226 -2.64 15.53 -3.26
N ARG A 227 -1.86 16.61 -3.26
CA ARG A 227 -1.43 17.26 -2.01
C ARG A 227 -2.62 17.79 -1.22
N ALA A 228 -3.63 18.35 -1.87
CA ALA A 228 -4.85 18.79 -1.21
C ALA A 228 -5.60 17.64 -0.53
N TRP A 229 -5.69 16.47 -1.17
CA TRP A 229 -6.30 15.27 -0.55
C TRP A 229 -5.52 14.83 0.70
N LEU A 230 -4.20 14.71 0.60
CA LEU A 230 -3.36 14.33 1.75
C LEU A 230 -3.43 15.34 2.89
N ASN A 231 -3.49 16.64 2.59
CA ASN A 231 -3.63 17.70 3.59
C ASN A 231 -5.03 17.73 4.22
N ALA A 232 -6.08 17.40 3.47
CA ALA A 232 -7.44 17.30 4.01
C ALA A 232 -7.52 16.23 5.11
N GLU A 233 -6.81 15.11 4.95
CA GLU A 233 -6.72 14.06 5.97
C GLU A 233 -6.08 14.57 7.28
N ALA A 234 -5.11 15.48 7.21
CA ALA A 234 -4.52 16.10 8.39
C ALA A 234 -5.53 16.96 9.17
N VAL A 235 -6.43 17.65 8.46
CA VAL A 235 -7.50 18.47 9.07
C VAL A 235 -8.56 17.58 9.71
N VAL A 236 -8.97 16.49 9.05
CA VAL A 236 -9.93 15.52 9.62
C VAL A 236 -9.39 14.93 10.93
N ASN A 237 -8.10 14.56 10.99
CA ASN A 237 -7.47 14.08 12.23
C ASN A 237 -7.52 15.10 13.37
N ALA A 238 -7.28 16.39 13.09
CA ALA A 238 -7.31 17.44 14.10
C ALA A 238 -8.70 17.60 14.73
N HIS A 239 -9.77 17.35 13.97
CA HIS A 239 -11.15 17.38 14.47
C HIS A 239 -11.51 16.11 15.26
N GLU A 240 -11.00 14.93 14.90
CA GLU A 240 -11.23 13.69 15.65
C GLU A 240 -10.52 13.66 17.02
N HIS A 241 -9.42 14.42 17.18
CA HIS A 241 -8.64 14.51 18.43
C HIS A 241 -8.99 15.75 19.29
N ALA A 242 -10.00 16.53 18.91
CA ALA A 242 -10.51 17.58 19.77
C ALA A 242 -11.24 16.94 20.97
N PRO A 243 -10.88 17.28 22.23
CA PRO A 243 -11.62 16.77 23.38
C PRO A 243 -13.05 17.28 23.29
N ASN A 244 -14.03 16.37 23.33
CA ASN A 244 -15.43 16.72 23.57
C ASN A 244 -15.51 17.54 24.85
N GLY A 245 -15.52 18.87 24.70
CA GLY A 245 -15.76 19.81 25.78
C GLY A 245 -17.16 19.54 26.32
N GLY A 246 -17.21 18.88 27.48
CA GLY A 246 -18.45 18.59 28.18
C GLY A 246 -19.18 19.89 28.51
N HIS A 247 -20.27 20.16 27.79
CA HIS A 247 -21.27 21.13 28.20
C HIS A 247 -22.16 20.52 29.29
N HIS A 248 -21.68 20.52 30.53
CA HIS A 248 -22.56 20.47 31.70
C HIS A 248 -23.17 21.85 31.90
N HIS A 249 -24.40 22.04 31.45
CA HIS A 249 -25.22 23.18 31.86
C HIS A 249 -25.88 22.89 33.21
N HIS A 250 -25.79 23.90 34.08
CA HIS A 250 -26.36 24.04 35.42
C HIS A 250 -27.87 23.82 35.48
#